data_AF-A0A6J5JI79-F1
#
_entry.id   AF-A0A6J5JI79-F1
#
_cell.length_a   1.000
_cell.length_b   1.000
_cell.length_c   1.000
_cell.angle_alpha   90.00
_cell.angle_beta   90.00
_cell.angle_gamma   90.00
#
_symmetry.space_group_name_H-M   'P 1'
#
loop_
_entity.id
_entity.type
_entity.pdbx_description
1 polymer ?
#
loop_
_entity_poly.entity_id
_entity_poly.type
_entity_poly.pdbx_seq_one_letter_code
_entity_poly.pdbx_strand_id
1 'polypeptide(L)'
;MTGTKAGGGTGTQAAGARDLVAIAELADMLWQLGAESTDVPIDVAPYLDGLKAIARRIQRMKPLNAGSRELAARHYYAGVIAGACGEESAIARGVADSLVRQSGGASRLAAHCFAVLARTGRRHGRVFAAQSGDRVLV
;
A
#
# COMPACT_ATOMS: atom_id res chain seq x y z
N MET A 1 -6.12 5.09 35.74
CA MET A 1 -6.18 3.74 35.12
C MET A 1 -5.33 3.76 33.88
N THR A 2 -4.15 3.15 33.97
CA THR A 2 -3.19 2.95 32.87
C THR A 2 -3.48 1.60 32.19
N GLY A 3 -3.34 1.54 30.87
CA GLY A 3 -3.46 0.26 30.17
C GLY A 3 -3.64 0.38 28.66
N THR A 4 -2.75 1.10 27.97
CA THR A 4 -2.54 0.93 26.53
C THR A 4 -2.20 -0.54 26.26
N LYS A 5 -2.95 -1.22 25.38
CA LYS A 5 -2.54 -2.50 24.80
C LYS A 5 -2.42 -2.37 23.29
N ALA A 6 -1.17 -2.23 22.86
CA ALA A 6 -0.72 -2.63 21.55
C ALA A 6 -0.55 -4.16 21.52
N GLY A 7 -0.88 -4.78 20.38
CA GLY A 7 -0.20 -5.99 19.89
C GLY A 7 -0.97 -7.30 19.87
N GLY A 8 -0.90 -7.97 18.71
CA GLY A 8 -1.00 -9.42 18.53
C GLY A 8 -2.28 -9.87 17.80
N GLY A 9 -2.24 -10.49 16.62
CA GLY A 9 -1.11 -11.05 15.90
C GLY A 9 -1.53 -11.59 14.53
N THR A 10 -0.61 -11.40 13.57
CA THR A 10 -0.30 -12.21 12.39
C THR A 10 -1.07 -13.53 12.23
N GLY A 11 -2.09 -13.51 11.38
CA GLY A 11 -2.56 -14.70 10.68
C GLY A 11 -1.58 -15.04 9.56
N THR A 12 -0.60 -15.88 9.87
CA THR A 12 0.29 -16.50 8.89
C THR A 12 -0.53 -17.40 7.96
N GLN A 13 -1.05 -16.86 6.86
CA GLN A 13 -1.47 -17.67 5.72
C GLN A 13 -0.30 -17.79 4.74
N ALA A 14 0.24 -19.00 4.70
CA ALA A 14 1.11 -19.60 3.68
C ALA A 14 1.69 -18.62 2.65
N ALA A 15 2.82 -18.00 3.00
CA ALA A 15 3.69 -17.30 2.07
C ALA A 15 4.24 -18.29 1.02
N GLY A 16 3.50 -18.47 -0.07
CA GLY A 16 4.08 -18.93 -1.32
C GLY A 16 5.07 -17.87 -1.81
N ALA A 17 6.17 -18.29 -2.42
CA ALA A 17 7.22 -17.43 -2.99
C ALA A 17 6.77 -16.51 -4.16
N ARG A 18 5.49 -16.15 -4.23
CA ARG A 18 4.81 -15.43 -5.31
C ARG A 18 3.96 -14.24 -4.85
N ASP A 19 3.71 -14.08 -3.55
CA ASP A 19 2.81 -13.04 -3.06
C ASP A 19 3.55 -11.78 -2.59
N LEU A 20 3.07 -10.64 -3.07
CA LEU A 20 3.57 -9.33 -2.71
C LEU A 20 2.95 -8.94 -1.38
N VAL A 21 3.71 -9.10 -0.30
CA VAL A 21 3.24 -8.92 1.09
C VAL A 21 2.63 -7.54 1.26
N ALA A 22 3.30 -6.49 0.78
CA ALA A 22 2.79 -5.13 0.88
C ALA A 22 1.47 -4.88 0.15
N ILE A 23 1.16 -5.64 -0.91
CA ILE A 23 -0.16 -5.55 -1.58
C ILE A 23 -1.22 -6.30 -0.77
N ALA A 24 -0.88 -7.45 -0.19
CA ALA A 24 -1.78 -8.21 0.67
C ALA A 24 -2.14 -7.41 1.94
N GLU A 25 -1.15 -6.82 2.61
CA GLU A 25 -1.38 -5.95 3.79
C GLU A 25 -2.31 -4.78 3.45
N LEU A 26 -2.11 -4.14 2.29
CA LEU A 26 -3.00 -3.06 1.85
C LEU A 26 -4.42 -3.55 1.57
N ALA A 27 -4.56 -4.73 0.98
CA ALA A 27 -5.87 -5.33 0.74
C ALA A 27 -6.60 -5.63 2.06
N ASP A 28 -5.89 -6.20 3.04
CA ASP A 28 -6.44 -6.49 4.36
C ASP A 28 -6.87 -5.22 5.09
N MET A 29 -6.06 -4.16 5.06
CA MET A 29 -6.43 -2.87 5.66
C MET A 29 -7.66 -2.25 4.98
N LEU A 30 -7.74 -2.31 3.65
CA LEU A 30 -8.93 -1.81 2.93
C LEU A 30 -10.17 -2.64 3.28
N TRP A 31 -10.03 -3.96 3.37
CA TRP A 31 -11.13 -4.84 3.77
C TRP A 31 -11.63 -4.50 5.18
N GLN A 32 -10.73 -4.37 6.15
CA GLN A 32 -11.06 -3.97 7.52
C GLN A 32 -11.76 -2.61 7.55
N LEU A 33 -11.22 -1.62 6.83
CA LEU A 33 -11.81 -0.28 6.76
C LEU A 33 -13.24 -0.29 6.17
N GLY A 34 -13.48 -1.11 5.15
CA GLY A 34 -14.83 -1.30 4.59
C GLY A 34 -15.78 -1.97 5.57
N ALA A 35 -15.31 -2.95 6.34
CA ALA A 35 -16.10 -3.67 7.35
C ALA A 35 -16.43 -2.82 8.59
N GLU A 36 -15.54 -1.91 8.98
CA GLU A 36 -15.70 -1.03 10.16
C GLU A 36 -16.54 0.23 9.87
N SER A 37 -16.82 0.55 8.61
CA SER A 37 -17.59 1.74 8.24
C SER A 37 -19.10 1.51 8.42
N THR A 38 -19.61 1.80 9.62
CA THR A 38 -21.01 1.53 10.01
C THR A 38 -22.02 2.55 9.49
N ASP A 39 -21.61 3.82 9.34
CA ASP A 39 -22.56 4.92 9.04
C ASP A 39 -22.76 5.12 7.53
N VAL A 40 -21.68 5.05 6.75
CA VAL A 40 -21.72 5.01 5.28
C VAL A 40 -20.73 3.93 4.81
N PRO A 41 -21.20 2.76 4.35
CA PRO A 41 -20.32 1.68 3.93
C PRO A 41 -19.37 2.15 2.81
N ILE A 42 -18.05 2.09 3.04
CA ILE A 42 -17.06 2.37 2.00
C ILE A 42 -17.04 1.15 1.06
N ASP A 43 -17.38 1.37 -0.21
CA ASP A 43 -17.26 0.30 -1.21
C ASP A 43 -15.78 0.14 -1.58
N VAL A 44 -15.16 -0.88 -0.98
CA VAL A 44 -13.74 -1.18 -1.18
C VAL A 44 -13.48 -2.17 -2.31
N ALA A 45 -14.51 -2.77 -2.91
CA ALA A 45 -14.34 -3.80 -3.94
C ALA A 45 -13.56 -3.30 -5.18
N PRO A 46 -13.82 -2.09 -5.73
CA PRO A 46 -13.04 -1.56 -6.85
C PRO A 46 -11.55 -1.40 -6.51
N TYR A 47 -11.23 -1.08 -5.26
CA TYR A 47 -9.86 -0.92 -4.80
C TYR A 47 -9.15 -2.26 -4.71
N LEU A 48 -9.80 -3.28 -4.14
CA LEU A 48 -9.27 -4.63 -4.04
C LEU A 48 -8.98 -5.24 -5.42
N ASP A 49 -9.87 -5.02 -6.39
CA ASP A 49 -9.64 -5.46 -7.77
C ASP A 49 -8.50 -4.69 -8.46
N GLY A 50 -8.38 -3.39 -8.18
CA GLY A 50 -7.23 -2.59 -8.57
C GLY A 50 -5.92 -3.14 -8.03
N LEU A 51 -5.88 -3.59 -6.77
CA LEU A 51 -4.71 -4.21 -6.16
C LEU A 51 -4.30 -5.52 -6.86
N LYS A 52 -5.26 -6.37 -7.24
CA LYS A 52 -4.99 -7.57 -8.04
C LYS A 52 -4.33 -7.22 -9.38
N ALA A 53 -4.78 -6.13 -10.03
CA ALA A 53 -4.18 -5.65 -11.27
C ALA A 53 -2.74 -5.14 -11.07
N ILE A 54 -2.49 -4.40 -9.99
CA ILE A 54 -1.16 -3.93 -9.63
C ILE A 54 -0.22 -5.09 -9.30
N ALA A 55 -0.67 -6.10 -8.55
CA ALA A 55 0.12 -7.26 -8.23
C ALA A 55 0.58 -8.00 -9.50
N ARG A 56 -0.34 -8.26 -10.43
CA ARG A 56 -0.03 -8.86 -11.74
C ARG A 56 0.95 -7.99 -12.54
N ARG A 57 0.82 -6.66 -12.50
CA ARG A 57 1.73 -5.74 -13.17
C ARG A 57 3.14 -5.85 -12.61
N ILE A 58 3.30 -5.83 -11.29
CA ILE A 58 4.61 -5.95 -10.61
C ILE A 58 5.27 -7.29 -10.92
N GLN A 59 4.53 -8.39 -10.86
CA GLN A 59 5.04 -9.72 -11.18
C GLN A 59 5.58 -9.83 -12.61
N ARG A 60 5.00 -9.08 -13.57
CA ARG A 60 5.42 -9.07 -14.99
C ARG A 60 6.56 -8.08 -15.29
N MET A 61 6.98 -7.25 -14.33
CA MET A 61 8.09 -6.31 -14.56
C MET A 61 9.43 -7.08 -14.64
N LYS A 62 9.97 -7.18 -15.86
CA LYS A 62 11.22 -7.88 -16.16
C LYS A 62 12.49 -7.39 -15.43
N PRO A 63 12.66 -6.09 -15.08
CA PRO A 63 13.87 -5.69 -14.35
C PRO A 63 13.83 -6.06 -12.86
N LEU A 64 12.72 -6.62 -12.36
CA LEU A 64 12.55 -6.93 -10.94
C LEU A 64 12.69 -8.43 -10.67
N ASN A 65 13.68 -8.79 -9.85
CA ASN A 65 13.76 -10.11 -9.20
C ASN A 65 12.74 -10.22 -8.06
N ALA A 66 12.63 -11.39 -7.41
CA ALA A 66 11.66 -11.62 -6.35
C ALA A 66 11.73 -10.57 -5.22
N GLY A 67 12.92 -10.27 -4.69
CA GLY A 67 13.09 -9.26 -3.64
C GLY A 67 12.76 -7.83 -4.11
N SER A 68 13.13 -7.51 -5.35
CA SER A 68 12.84 -6.18 -5.93
C SER A 68 11.36 -6.00 -6.25
N ARG A 69 10.61 -7.09 -6.49
CA ARG A 69 9.16 -7.04 -6.68
C ARG A 69 8.43 -6.69 -5.39
N GLU A 70 8.84 -7.28 -4.28
CA GLU A 70 8.30 -6.90 -2.97
C GLU A 70 8.65 -5.45 -2.62
N LEU A 71 9.90 -5.02 -2.85
CA LEU A 71 10.27 -3.62 -2.65
C LEU A 71 9.45 -2.67 -3.54
N ALA A 72 9.19 -3.06 -4.79
CA ALA A 72 8.32 -2.32 -5.71
C ALA A 72 6.87 -2.22 -5.21
N ALA A 73 6.34 -3.30 -4.61
CA ALA A 73 5.04 -3.30 -3.96
C ALA A 73 5.00 -2.35 -2.76
N ARG A 74 6.07 -2.30 -1.95
CA ARG A 74 6.18 -1.34 -0.85
C ARG A 74 6.25 0.11 -1.32
N HIS A 75 6.92 0.38 -2.45
CA HIS A 75 6.90 1.72 -3.06
C HIS A 75 5.50 2.11 -3.54
N TYR A 76 4.74 1.18 -4.14
CA TYR A 76 3.33 1.40 -4.45
C TYR A 76 2.51 1.70 -3.19
N TYR A 77 2.66 0.87 -2.14
CA TYR A 77 1.99 1.03 -0.85
C TYR A 77 2.27 2.41 -0.22
N ALA A 78 3.54 2.80 -0.13
CA ALA A 78 3.96 4.11 0.37
C ALA A 78 3.36 5.25 -0.45
N GLY A 79 3.28 5.07 -1.77
CA GLY A 79 2.55 5.97 -2.66
C GLY A 79 1.10 6.13 -2.22
N VAL A 80 0.37 5.03 -2.00
CA VAL A 80 -1.03 5.05 -1.55
C VAL A 80 -1.19 5.82 -0.24
N ILE A 81 -0.35 5.53 0.76
CA ILE A 81 -0.39 6.23 2.06
C ILE A 81 -0.12 7.74 1.88
N ALA A 82 0.91 8.12 1.12
CA ALA A 82 1.21 9.53 0.87
C ALA A 82 0.08 10.24 0.08
N GLY A 83 -0.58 9.52 -0.83
CA GLY A 83 -1.72 10.03 -1.58
C GLY A 83 -2.96 10.25 -0.70
N ALA A 84 -3.22 9.33 0.23
CA ALA A 84 -4.39 9.36 1.09
C ALA A 84 -4.23 10.29 2.30
N CYS A 85 -3.06 10.27 2.95
CA CYS A 85 -2.77 11.04 4.16
C CYS A 85 -2.08 12.39 3.90
N GLY A 86 -1.65 12.65 2.66
CA GLY A 86 -0.79 13.78 2.32
C GLY A 86 0.71 13.46 2.47
N GLU A 87 1.52 14.09 1.64
CA GLU A 87 2.97 13.83 1.56
C GLU A 87 3.73 14.28 2.81
N GLU A 88 3.24 15.33 3.47
CA GLU A 88 3.83 15.89 4.69
C GLU A 88 3.45 15.12 5.96
N SER A 89 2.54 14.15 5.86
CA SER A 89 2.17 13.27 6.98
C SER A 89 3.41 12.60 7.58
N ALA A 90 3.48 12.56 8.91
CA ALA A 90 4.56 11.87 9.63
C ALA A 90 4.64 10.38 9.23
N ILE A 91 3.48 9.76 8.97
CA ILE A 91 3.40 8.36 8.52
C ILE A 91 4.00 8.25 7.11
N ALA A 92 3.59 9.12 6.18
CA ALA A 92 4.08 9.11 4.81
C ALA A 92 5.61 9.31 4.73
N ARG A 93 6.13 10.26 5.50
CA ARG A 93 7.58 10.53 5.59
C ARG A 93 8.33 9.35 6.22
N GLY A 94 7.83 8.79 7.32
CA GLY A 94 8.46 7.63 7.98
C GLY A 94 8.55 6.40 7.06
N VAL A 95 7.48 6.11 6.31
CA VAL A 95 7.48 5.01 5.33
C VAL A 95 8.45 5.30 4.17
N ALA A 96 8.44 6.53 3.64
CA ALA A 96 9.34 6.93 2.56
C ALA A 96 10.82 6.79 2.97
N ASP A 97 11.19 7.29 4.15
CA ASP A 97 12.57 7.23 4.66
C ASP A 97 13.04 5.79 4.87
N SER A 98 12.16 4.91 5.35
CA SER A 98 12.45 3.48 5.48
C SER A 98 12.73 2.84 4.12
N LEU A 99 11.96 3.21 3.08
CA LEU A 99 12.15 2.67 1.73
C LEU A 99 13.39 3.20 1.02
N VAL A 100 13.78 4.45 1.26
CA VAL A 100 15.05 4.98 0.76
C VAL A 100 16.21 4.12 1.25
N ARG A 101 16.24 3.78 2.55
CA ARG A 101 17.25 2.89 3.13
C ARG A 101 17.21 1.48 2.52
N GLN A 102 16.03 0.90 2.35
CA GLN A 102 15.85 -0.44 1.77
C GLN A 102 16.20 -0.50 0.27
N SER A 103 16.18 0.64 -0.44
CA SER A 103 16.41 0.71 -1.89
C SER A 103 17.83 1.11 -2.28
N GLY A 104 18.74 1.34 -1.32
CA GLY A 104 20.08 1.88 -1.58
C GLY A 104 20.95 1.05 -2.53
N GLY A 105 20.69 -0.26 -2.65
CA GLY A 105 21.39 -1.16 -3.58
C GLY A 105 20.66 -1.42 -4.91
N ALA A 106 19.55 -0.74 -5.20
CA ALA A 106 18.75 -1.03 -6.39
C ALA A 106 19.42 -0.52 -7.66
N SER A 107 19.31 -1.30 -8.74
CA SER A 107 19.74 -0.85 -10.08
C SER A 107 18.91 0.35 -10.55
N ARG A 108 19.45 1.15 -11.47
CA ARG A 108 18.73 2.30 -12.05
C ARG A 108 17.37 1.93 -12.64
N LEU A 109 17.26 0.76 -13.27
CA LEU A 109 16.01 0.27 -13.85
C LEU A 109 15.00 -0.12 -12.76
N ALA A 110 15.45 -0.77 -11.68
CA ALA A 110 14.59 -1.09 -10.54
C ALA A 110 14.12 0.19 -9.83
N ALA A 111 15.01 1.15 -9.60
CA ALA A 111 14.68 2.46 -9.02
C ALA A 111 13.64 3.21 -9.86
N HIS A 112 13.74 3.15 -11.20
CA HIS A 112 12.72 3.71 -12.08
C HIS A 112 11.36 3.02 -11.90
N CYS A 113 11.33 1.68 -11.84
CA CYS A 113 10.09 0.93 -11.56
C CYS A 113 9.47 1.33 -10.21
N PHE A 114 10.30 1.51 -9.18
CA PHE A 114 9.85 1.95 -7.85
C PHE A 114 9.18 3.33 -7.92
N ALA A 115 9.83 4.29 -8.59
CA ALA A 115 9.27 5.63 -8.76
C ALA A 115 7.93 5.63 -9.52
N VAL A 116 7.82 4.82 -10.58
CA VAL A 116 6.56 4.68 -11.35
C VAL A 116 5.44 4.10 -10.46
N LEU A 117 5.76 3.11 -9.65
CA LEU A 117 4.80 2.46 -8.75
C LEU A 117 4.39 3.38 -7.60
N ALA A 118 5.32 4.12 -7.00
CA ALA A 118 5.01 5.12 -5.99
C ALA A 118 4.08 6.23 -6.53
N ARG A 119 4.32 6.70 -7.76
CA ARG A 119 3.40 7.67 -8.42
C ARG A 119 2.03 7.07 -8.69
N THR A 120 1.97 5.83 -9.14
CA THR A 120 0.70 5.10 -9.37
C THR A 120 -0.07 4.97 -8.05
N GLY A 121 0.58 4.51 -6.99
CA GLY A 121 0.02 4.40 -5.66
C GLY A 121 -0.50 5.74 -5.15
N ARG A 122 0.27 6.82 -5.31
CA ARG A 122 -0.14 8.17 -4.91
C ARG A 122 -1.42 8.63 -5.60
N ARG A 123 -1.56 8.37 -6.90
CA ARG A 123 -2.81 8.66 -7.62
C ARG A 123 -3.97 7.86 -7.05
N HIS A 124 -3.78 6.57 -6.76
CA HIS A 124 -4.83 5.73 -6.19
C HIS A 124 -5.23 6.17 -4.78
N GLY A 125 -4.25 6.51 -3.93
CA GLY A 125 -4.49 7.02 -2.57
C GLY A 125 -5.28 8.33 -2.57
N ARG A 126 -4.99 9.26 -3.50
CA ARG A 126 -5.76 10.50 -3.65
C ARG A 126 -7.21 10.25 -4.06
N VAL A 127 -7.43 9.33 -5.01
CA VAL A 127 -8.78 8.93 -5.43
C VAL A 127 -9.54 8.30 -4.27
N PHE A 128 -8.88 7.42 -3.50
CA PHE A 128 -9.45 6.82 -2.30
C PHE A 128 -9.85 7.87 -1.27
N ALA A 129 -8.95 8.79 -0.93
CA ALA A 129 -9.23 9.85 0.04
C ALA A 129 -10.35 10.79 -0.42
N ALA A 130 -10.42 11.15 -1.71
CA ALA A 130 -11.50 11.97 -2.25
C ALA A 130 -12.86 11.27 -2.08
N GLN A 131 -12.97 9.98 -2.44
CA GLN A 131 -14.21 9.23 -2.31
C GLN A 131 -14.64 9.00 -0.85
N SER A 132 -13.68 8.81 0.05
CA SER A 132 -13.96 8.68 1.48
C SER A 132 -14.32 10.02 2.12
N GLY A 133 -13.71 11.14 1.68
CA GLY A 133 -13.97 12.48 2.19
C GLY A 133 -15.29 13.09 1.70
N ASP A 134 -15.65 12.88 0.43
CA ASP A 134 -16.94 13.33 -0.14
C ASP A 134 -18.14 12.68 0.59
N ARG A 135 -17.94 11.53 1.23
CA ARG A 135 -18.98 10.82 2.00
C ARG A 135 -19.13 11.29 3.46
N VAL A 136 -18.18 12.08 3.98
CA VAL A 136 -18.21 12.61 5.37
C VAL A 136 -18.85 14.01 5.43
N LEU A 137 -19.01 14.69 4.30
CA LEU A 137 -19.60 16.04 4.20
C LEU A 137 -21.10 16.05 3.87
N VAL A 138 -21.82 14.95 4.11
CA VAL A 138 -23.28 14.86 3.89
C VAL A 138 -24.03 14.89 5.22
#